data_AF-X8JRD2-F1
#
_entry.id   AF-X8JRD2-F1
#
_cell.length_a   1.000
_cell.length_b   1.000
_cell.length_c   1.000
_cell.angle_alpha   90.00
_cell.angle_beta   90.00
_cell.angle_gamma   90.00
#
_symmetry.space_group_name_H-M   'P 1'
#
loop_
_entity.id
_entity.type
_entity.pdbx_description
1 polymer ?
#
loop_
_entity_poly.entity_id
_entity_poly.type
_entity_poly.pdbx_seq_one_letter_code
_entity_poly.pdbx_strand_id
1 'polypeptide(L)'
;MLSPLRLKDTCLRLLPYIPYVNPKPLSVTIPEDILRLISQYYIESALAEAKTVRQLRRRRKEYWAAVAPLAKTSTHLRMIVLGIWRMLWATCCSMSCLRHIQYQSGLPPGVRILTLGDDWEHSTLNLVALRKLETLSIDYHKLMYYDRTSKRLRILPGVNGFPSSLLRLEILHFHGSIEDILARVKSSCPKLVELRLVQCTIFNNPRCMWWRVNNRHPYLIGYQLGGVVDHAATLASYITGLPHLEHFHINHYLVGLDSVFRHRLDHKRHHPHGHRDRTDPSDRTTTHGTTTHNLLHLAAQASDDTPAIDHRIPRPAEKALWAALCPRCKRELEEPIENAERLEASLLSAKHQSLKSISFASFLSEGRTAPSEWTVAREYNGDHLVVWTQRPVVGRPLPRYRHEFERRGTQWILLG
;
A
#
# COMPACT_ATOMS: atom_id res chain seq x y z
N MET A 1 6.35 65.82 -44.45
CA MET A 1 5.01 66.44 -44.36
C MET A 1 4.32 65.85 -43.14
N LEU A 2 4.40 66.59 -42.03
CA LEU A 2 3.27 67.15 -41.27
C LEU A 2 2.86 66.29 -40.07
N SER A 3 3.16 66.84 -38.89
CA SER A 3 2.68 66.43 -37.57
C SER A 3 1.24 66.97 -37.35
N PRO A 4 0.72 67.01 -36.10
CA PRO A 4 -0.48 66.30 -35.64
C PRO A 4 -1.70 67.22 -35.47
N LEU A 5 -2.85 66.68 -35.04
CA LEU A 5 -3.95 67.51 -34.52
C LEU A 5 -4.31 67.14 -33.08
N ARG A 6 -4.13 68.14 -32.24
CA ARG A 6 -4.55 68.31 -30.85
C ARG A 6 -6.06 68.57 -30.78
N LEU A 7 -6.68 68.11 -29.69
CA LEU A 7 -7.83 68.77 -29.05
C LEU A 7 -7.44 68.89 -27.56
N LYS A 8 -6.78 70.00 -27.19
CA LYS A 8 -7.33 71.23 -26.59
C LYS A 8 -8.03 70.99 -25.25
N ASP A 9 -7.35 71.49 -24.22
CA ASP A 9 -7.80 71.75 -22.85
C ASP A 9 -9.20 72.36 -22.78
N THR A 10 -10.02 71.95 -21.81
CA THR A 10 -10.38 72.78 -20.64
C THR A 10 -11.46 72.09 -19.79
N CYS A 11 -11.09 71.69 -18.56
CA CYS A 11 -11.85 72.00 -17.34
C CYS A 11 -11.12 71.41 -16.12
N LEU A 12 -10.14 72.17 -15.62
CA LEU A 12 -9.66 72.05 -14.25
C LEU A 12 -10.81 72.43 -13.30
N ARG A 13 -11.31 71.45 -12.53
CA ARG A 13 -11.95 71.73 -11.24
C ARG A 13 -11.07 71.14 -10.14
N LEU A 14 -10.47 72.08 -9.43
CA LEU A 14 -9.77 72.03 -8.15
C LEU A 14 -10.19 70.84 -7.27
N LEU A 15 -9.31 69.84 -7.16
CA LEU A 15 -9.25 68.96 -6.00
C LEU A 15 -8.07 69.41 -5.14
N PRO A 16 -8.22 69.46 -3.80
CA PRO A 16 -7.14 69.89 -2.92
C PRO A 16 -5.93 68.97 -3.08
N TYR A 17 -4.75 69.59 -3.19
CA TYR A 17 -3.46 68.92 -3.19
C TYR A 17 -3.28 68.15 -1.89
N ILE A 18 -3.54 66.84 -1.93
CA ILE A 18 -3.06 65.92 -0.91
C ILE A 18 -1.61 65.65 -1.29
N PRO A 19 -0.60 66.04 -0.49
CA PRO A 19 0.76 65.65 -0.76
C PRO A 19 0.79 64.13 -0.82
N TYR A 20 1.12 63.59 -1.99
CA TYR A 20 1.39 62.17 -2.16
C TYR A 20 2.67 61.87 -1.40
N VAL A 21 2.53 61.63 -0.09
CA VAL A 21 3.56 60.98 0.70
C VAL A 21 3.64 59.60 0.11
N ASN A 22 4.59 59.42 -0.81
CA ASN A 22 4.93 58.12 -1.36
C ASN A 22 5.26 57.25 -0.13
N PRO A 23 4.38 56.34 0.32
CA PRO A 23 4.74 55.51 1.44
C PRO A 23 5.85 54.65 0.87
N LYS A 24 7.11 54.90 1.30
CA LYS A 24 8.16 53.90 1.16
C LYS A 24 7.49 52.61 1.61
N PRO A 25 7.32 51.60 0.74
CA PRO A 25 6.78 50.35 1.20
C PRO A 25 7.74 49.89 2.28
N LEU A 26 7.31 49.98 3.53
CA LEU A 26 7.99 49.36 4.65
C LEU A 26 8.01 47.89 4.25
N SER A 27 9.15 47.42 3.73
CA SER A 27 9.33 46.01 3.49
C SER A 27 9.40 45.38 4.87
N VAL A 28 8.24 45.04 5.42
CA VAL A 28 8.15 44.25 6.63
C VAL A 28 8.64 42.87 6.25
N THR A 29 9.93 42.65 6.48
CA THR A 29 10.56 41.35 6.30
C THR A 29 10.04 40.45 7.40
N ILE A 30 9.23 39.46 7.04
CA ILE A 30 8.79 38.45 7.99
C ILE A 30 10.04 37.71 8.50
N PRO A 31 10.24 37.59 9.82
CA PRO A 31 11.37 36.85 10.38
C PRO A 31 11.42 35.39 9.90
N GLU A 32 12.62 34.84 9.75
CA GLU A 32 12.82 33.50 9.18
C GLU A 32 12.13 32.39 10.01
N ASP A 33 12.13 32.51 11.33
CA ASP A 33 11.45 31.60 12.26
C ASP A 33 9.94 31.57 12.03
N ILE A 34 9.33 32.73 11.80
CA ILE A 34 7.90 32.84 11.43
C ILE A 34 7.65 32.23 10.06
N LEU A 35 8.52 32.49 9.06
CA LEU A 35 8.42 31.86 7.74
C LEU A 35 8.56 30.33 7.82
N ARG A 36 9.42 29.81 8.70
CA ARG A 36 9.57 28.37 8.97
C ARG A 36 8.30 27.77 9.57
N LEU A 37 7.70 28.43 10.56
CA LEU A 37 6.44 27.98 11.16
C LEU A 37 5.29 27.95 10.16
N ILE A 38 5.11 29.02 9.38
CA ILE A 38 4.09 29.09 8.32
C ILE A 38 4.31 27.99 7.28
N SER A 39 5.56 27.84 6.82
CA SER A 39 5.91 26.81 5.82
C SER A 39 5.69 25.40 6.38
N GLN A 40 6.02 25.16 7.64
CA GLN A 40 5.80 23.87 8.29
C GLN A 40 4.32 23.54 8.39
N TYR A 41 3.51 24.47 8.89
CA TYR A 41 2.06 24.28 8.97
C TYR A 41 1.44 24.00 7.61
N TYR A 42 1.85 24.74 6.58
CA TYR A 42 1.36 24.53 5.21
C TYR A 42 1.71 23.13 4.67
N ILE A 43 2.96 22.70 4.85
CA ILE A 43 3.41 21.36 4.41
C ILE A 43 2.69 20.27 5.19
N GLU A 44 2.58 20.39 6.52
CA GLU A 44 1.88 19.43 7.36
C GLU A 44 0.40 19.34 7.01
N SER A 45 -0.26 20.46 6.70
CA SER A 45 -1.64 20.50 6.24
C SER A 45 -1.81 19.77 4.90
N ALA A 46 -0.93 20.02 3.92
CA ALA A 46 -0.94 19.31 2.64
C ALA A 46 -0.74 17.78 2.80
N LEU A 47 0.07 17.36 3.78
CA LEU A 47 0.30 15.94 4.09
C LEU A 47 -0.84 15.32 4.91
N ALA A 48 -1.54 16.10 5.74
CA ALA A 48 -2.64 15.64 6.57
C ALA A 48 -3.86 15.18 5.76
N GLU A 49 -3.98 15.62 4.50
CA GLU A 49 -4.98 15.09 3.56
C GLU A 49 -4.84 13.58 3.31
N ALA A 50 -3.64 13.03 3.50
CA ALA A 50 -3.39 11.61 3.34
C ALA A 50 -3.96 10.82 4.52
N LYS A 51 -4.99 10.02 4.23
CA LYS A 51 -5.66 9.16 5.22
C LYS A 51 -4.89 7.87 5.50
N THR A 52 -4.07 7.42 4.55
CA THR A 52 -3.37 6.13 4.62
C THR A 52 -1.90 6.23 4.23
N VAL A 53 -1.07 5.33 4.78
CA VAL A 53 0.35 5.20 4.38
C VAL A 53 0.50 4.89 2.88
N ARG A 54 -0.45 4.15 2.28
CA ARG A 54 -0.45 3.87 0.84
C ARG A 54 -0.66 5.15 0.01
N GLN A 55 -1.56 6.04 0.44
CA GLN A 55 -1.78 7.32 -0.24
C GLN A 55 -0.53 8.18 -0.17
N LEU A 56 0.13 8.28 0.99
CA LEU A 56 1.42 8.95 1.12
C LEU A 56 2.42 8.38 0.11
N ARG A 57 2.68 7.07 0.13
CA ARG A 57 3.63 6.46 -0.80
C ARG A 57 3.28 6.70 -2.28
N ARG A 58 2.03 6.49 -2.69
CA ARG A 58 1.64 6.53 -4.12
C ARG A 58 1.48 7.96 -4.67
N ARG A 59 0.99 8.89 -3.86
CA ARG A 59 0.66 10.26 -4.29
C ARG A 59 1.72 11.29 -3.87
N ARG A 60 2.92 10.85 -3.50
CA ARG A 60 4.04 11.73 -3.11
C ARG A 60 4.27 12.90 -4.08
N LYS A 61 4.23 12.63 -5.40
CA LYS A 61 4.42 13.67 -6.43
C LYS A 61 3.31 14.73 -6.38
N GLU A 62 2.09 14.33 -6.06
CA GLU A 62 0.94 15.23 -5.94
C GLU A 62 1.07 16.10 -4.69
N TYR A 63 1.44 15.53 -3.53
CA TYR A 63 1.70 16.31 -2.32
C TYR A 63 2.86 17.30 -2.50
N TRP A 64 3.92 16.89 -3.19
CA TRP A 64 5.00 17.82 -3.55
C TRP A 64 4.50 18.90 -4.51
N ALA A 65 3.64 18.56 -5.48
CA ALA A 65 3.08 19.54 -6.42
C ALA A 65 2.23 20.61 -5.71
N ALA A 66 1.53 20.25 -4.62
CA ALA A 66 0.82 21.22 -3.78
C ALA A 66 1.77 22.16 -3.04
N VAL A 67 2.93 21.66 -2.58
CA VAL A 67 3.93 22.44 -1.83
C VAL A 67 4.89 23.24 -2.73
N ALA A 68 5.13 22.77 -3.96
CA ALA A 68 6.11 23.31 -4.88
C ALA A 68 5.91 24.80 -5.23
N PRO A 69 4.69 25.35 -5.36
CA PRO A 69 4.48 26.78 -5.56
C PRO A 69 5.14 27.62 -4.47
N LEU A 70 5.02 27.24 -3.19
CA LEU A 70 5.66 27.94 -2.08
C LEU A 70 7.19 27.93 -2.23
N ALA A 71 7.77 26.80 -2.60
CA ALA A 71 9.21 26.66 -2.84
C ALA A 71 9.72 27.41 -4.09
N LYS A 72 8.83 27.86 -4.98
CA LYS A 72 9.20 28.60 -6.22
C LYS A 72 9.15 30.12 -6.04
N THR A 73 8.59 30.61 -4.93
CA THR A 73 8.43 32.05 -4.68
C THR A 73 9.76 32.79 -4.51
N SER A 74 10.76 32.17 -3.86
CA SER A 74 12.11 32.73 -3.72
C SER A 74 13.14 31.64 -3.40
N THR A 75 14.43 31.94 -3.61
CA THR A 75 15.52 31.03 -3.25
C THR A 75 15.57 30.75 -1.74
N HIS A 76 15.24 31.74 -0.90
CA HIS A 76 15.22 31.58 0.55
C HIS A 76 14.08 30.66 1.01
N LEU A 77 12.85 30.88 0.51
CA LEU A 77 11.71 30.01 0.82
C LEU A 77 11.92 28.59 0.26
N ARG A 78 12.56 28.47 -0.90
CA ARG A 78 12.96 27.16 -1.43
C ARG A 78 13.81 26.38 -0.44
N MET A 79 14.80 27.02 0.18
CA MET A 79 15.69 26.38 1.16
C MET A 79 14.94 25.98 2.43
N ILE A 80 14.06 26.85 2.95
CA ILE A 80 13.20 26.55 4.11
C ILE A 80 12.30 25.35 3.82
N VAL A 81 11.54 25.40 2.72
CA VAL A 81 10.58 24.37 2.34
C VAL A 81 11.27 23.02 2.11
N LEU A 82 12.40 23.00 1.39
CA LEU A 82 13.16 21.77 1.19
C LEU A 82 13.73 21.22 2.50
N GLY A 83 14.19 22.10 3.40
CA GLY A 83 14.65 21.71 4.73
C GLY A 83 13.54 21.02 5.53
N ILE A 84 12.37 21.67 5.64
CA ILE A 84 11.21 21.11 6.35
C ILE A 84 10.74 19.82 5.68
N TRP A 85 10.63 19.78 4.36
CA TRP A 85 10.21 18.58 3.64
C TRP A 85 11.12 17.39 3.93
N ARG A 86 12.45 17.58 3.92
CA ARG A 86 13.43 16.52 4.25
C ARG A 86 13.34 16.09 5.71
N MET A 87 13.03 17.02 6.62
CA MET A 87 12.80 16.71 8.03
C MET A 87 11.50 15.95 8.26
N LEU A 88 10.45 16.15 7.44
CA LEU A 88 9.17 15.48 7.61
C LEU A 88 9.12 14.14 6.89
N TRP A 89 9.58 14.09 5.65
CA TRP A 89 9.45 12.94 4.76
C TRP A 89 10.79 12.54 4.12
N ALA A 90 11.35 11.45 4.63
CA ALA A 90 12.52 10.82 4.06
C ALA A 90 12.14 9.69 3.10
N THR A 91 12.82 9.65 1.97
CA THR A 91 12.67 8.57 0.99
C THR A 91 14.02 8.01 0.66
N CYS A 92 14.21 6.73 0.94
CA CYS A 92 15.45 6.05 0.61
C CYS A 92 15.20 5.04 -0.50
N CYS A 93 15.93 5.21 -1.59
CA CYS A 93 15.93 4.33 -2.76
C CYS A 93 17.35 3.84 -3.07
N SER A 94 18.31 3.99 -2.13
CA SER A 94 19.68 3.55 -2.37
C SER A 94 20.44 3.24 -1.09
N MET A 95 21.38 2.31 -1.21
CA MET A 95 22.30 1.88 -0.15
C MET A 95 23.04 3.03 0.55
N SER A 96 23.44 4.07 -0.19
CA SER A 96 24.16 5.22 0.38
C SER A 96 23.31 6.00 1.39
N CYS A 97 22.01 6.13 1.12
CA CYS A 97 21.08 6.80 2.00
C CYS A 97 20.77 5.96 3.25
N LEU A 98 20.71 4.62 3.16
CA LEU A 98 20.55 3.72 4.33
C LEU A 98 21.79 3.60 5.21
N ARG A 99 22.99 3.55 4.63
CA ARG A 99 24.24 3.58 5.41
C ARG A 99 24.37 4.88 6.21
N HIS A 100 23.84 6.00 5.69
CA HIS A 100 23.68 7.24 6.46
C HIS A 100 22.73 7.10 7.67
N ILE A 101 21.61 6.36 7.52
CA ILE A 101 20.67 6.05 8.61
C ILE A 101 21.37 5.22 9.71
N GLN A 102 22.21 4.25 9.34
CA GLN A 102 22.82 3.29 10.26
C GLN A 102 24.13 3.77 10.91
N TYR A 103 25.02 4.48 10.19
CA TYR A 103 26.43 4.57 10.60
C TYR A 103 27.05 5.97 10.74
N GLN A 104 26.52 7.02 10.09
CA GLN A 104 27.30 8.28 9.98
C GLN A 104 26.60 9.56 10.43
N SER A 105 25.27 9.68 10.37
CA SER A 105 24.58 10.88 10.90
C SER A 105 23.09 10.67 11.24
N GLY A 106 22.55 9.46 11.04
CA GLY A 106 21.13 9.18 11.18
C GLY A 106 20.27 9.88 10.12
N LEU A 107 19.04 9.41 9.91
CA LEU A 107 18.03 10.34 9.43
C LEU A 107 17.92 11.49 10.43
N PRO A 108 17.56 12.71 10.00
CA PRO A 108 17.29 13.77 10.95
C PRO A 108 16.32 13.26 12.02
N PRO A 109 16.55 13.51 13.33
CA PRO A 109 15.70 13.00 14.41
C PRO A 109 14.22 13.40 14.27
N GLY A 110 13.93 14.41 13.43
CA GLY A 110 12.60 14.91 13.11
C GLY A 110 11.81 14.13 12.07
N VAL A 111 12.36 13.10 11.41
CA VAL A 111 11.62 12.34 10.38
C VAL A 111 10.35 11.71 10.93
N ARG A 112 9.20 12.08 10.32
CA ARG A 112 7.86 11.59 10.65
C ARG A 112 7.34 10.56 9.66
N ILE A 113 7.77 10.65 8.40
CA ILE A 113 7.37 9.74 7.32
C ILE A 113 8.63 9.17 6.67
N LEU A 114 8.73 7.85 6.64
CA LEU A 114 9.81 7.13 5.99
C LEU A 114 9.25 6.17 4.93
N THR A 115 9.76 6.30 3.71
CA THR A 115 9.48 5.34 2.63
C THR A 115 10.80 4.72 2.16
N LEU A 116 10.89 3.41 2.25
CA LEU A 116 12.06 2.62 1.87
C LEU A 116 11.68 1.75 0.68
N GLY A 117 12.37 1.95 -0.45
CA GLY A 117 12.23 1.13 -1.64
C GLY A 117 12.79 -0.27 -1.45
N ASP A 118 13.01 -0.99 -2.55
CA ASP A 118 13.56 -2.34 -2.55
C ASP A 118 15.10 -2.37 -2.62
N ASP A 119 15.77 -1.22 -2.81
CA ASP A 119 17.23 -1.08 -2.99
C ASP A 119 18.06 -1.06 -1.69
N TRP A 120 17.69 -1.89 -0.71
CA TRP A 120 18.43 -2.03 0.54
C TRP A 120 18.95 -3.44 0.74
N GLU A 121 20.28 -3.55 0.85
CA GLU A 121 21.01 -4.80 0.96
C GLU A 121 21.10 -5.24 2.42
N HIS A 122 20.79 -6.52 2.62
CA HIS A 122 21.37 -7.51 3.55
C HIS A 122 21.76 -7.13 4.99
N SER A 123 21.41 -5.93 5.48
CA SER A 123 21.61 -5.54 6.86
C SER A 123 20.28 -5.44 7.58
N THR A 124 20.26 -5.97 8.79
CA THR A 124 19.13 -5.85 9.69
C THR A 124 18.94 -4.37 10.05
N LEU A 125 17.80 -3.79 9.70
CA LEU A 125 17.53 -2.36 9.93
C LEU A 125 16.92 -2.17 11.33
N ASN A 126 17.52 -1.30 12.13
CA ASN A 126 16.95 -0.89 13.42
C ASN A 126 16.46 0.56 13.33
N LEU A 127 15.16 0.77 13.53
CA LEU A 127 14.51 2.08 13.42
C LEU A 127 14.13 2.69 14.78
N VAL A 128 14.50 2.05 15.90
CA VAL A 128 14.13 2.49 17.26
C VAL A 128 14.59 3.91 17.57
N ALA A 129 15.73 4.34 17.01
CA ALA A 129 16.27 5.69 17.23
C ALA A 129 15.39 6.80 16.63
N LEU A 130 14.52 6.49 15.67
CA LEU A 130 13.65 7.46 14.98
C LEU A 130 12.39 7.73 15.81
N ARG A 131 12.57 8.39 16.96
CA ARG A 131 11.52 8.59 17.97
C ARG A 131 10.31 9.41 17.48
N LYS A 132 10.43 10.14 16.39
CA LYS A 132 9.33 10.92 15.78
C LYS A 132 8.69 10.24 14.56
N LEU A 133 9.14 9.03 14.19
CA LEU A 133 8.62 8.33 13.02
C LEU A 133 7.20 7.81 13.27
N GLU A 134 6.23 8.40 12.60
CA GLU A 134 4.80 8.07 12.72
C GLU A 134 4.33 7.16 11.58
N THR A 135 4.93 7.27 10.39
CA THR A 135 4.53 6.52 9.20
C THR A 135 5.73 5.84 8.55
N LEU A 136 5.63 4.54 8.32
CA LEU A 136 6.65 3.74 7.63
C LEU A 136 6.03 2.93 6.50
N SER A 137 6.59 3.03 5.30
CA SER A 137 6.38 2.08 4.22
C SER A 137 7.73 1.49 3.80
N ILE A 138 7.85 0.17 3.80
CA ILE A 138 9.10 -0.54 3.51
C ILE A 138 8.85 -1.72 2.59
N ASP A 139 9.70 -1.86 1.57
CA ASP A 139 9.65 -2.97 0.61
C ASP A 139 10.63 -4.08 0.99
N TYR A 140 10.12 -5.29 1.23
CA TYR A 140 10.88 -6.47 1.66
C TYR A 140 11.24 -7.37 0.47
N HIS A 141 10.99 -6.96 -0.79
CA HIS A 141 11.21 -7.83 -1.96
C HIS A 141 12.64 -8.36 -2.07
N LYS A 142 13.66 -7.54 -1.76
CA LYS A 142 15.09 -7.92 -1.81
C LYS A 142 15.63 -8.55 -0.52
N LEU A 143 14.77 -8.81 0.48
CA LEU A 143 15.14 -9.60 1.67
C LEU A 143 15.19 -11.10 1.40
N MET A 144 15.35 -11.50 0.14
CA MET A 144 15.44 -12.88 -0.26
C MET A 144 16.61 -13.01 -1.22
N TYR A 145 17.41 -14.07 -1.02
CA TYR A 145 18.50 -14.41 -1.91
C TYR A 145 18.58 -15.92 -2.11
N TYR A 146 19.23 -16.32 -3.19
CA TYR A 146 19.53 -17.73 -3.45
C TYR A 146 20.90 -18.07 -2.89
N ASP A 147 20.95 -18.93 -1.87
CA ASP A 147 22.19 -19.48 -1.35
C ASP A 147 22.64 -20.63 -2.25
N ARG A 148 23.70 -20.38 -3.03
CA ARG A 148 24.26 -21.35 -3.99
C ARG A 148 24.81 -22.61 -3.31
N THR A 149 25.36 -22.46 -2.11
CA THR A 149 25.98 -23.55 -1.36
C THR A 149 24.93 -24.54 -0.89
N SER A 150 23.84 -24.03 -0.30
CA SER A 150 22.72 -24.88 0.15
C SER A 150 21.68 -25.16 -0.93
N LYS A 151 21.81 -24.53 -2.11
CA LYS A 151 20.84 -24.55 -3.22
C LYS A 151 19.42 -24.20 -2.77
N ARG A 152 19.27 -23.26 -1.84
CA ARG A 152 17.98 -22.87 -1.25
C ARG A 152 17.78 -21.37 -1.25
N LEU A 153 16.53 -20.94 -1.38
CA LEU A 153 16.16 -19.56 -1.11
C LEU A 153 16.22 -19.32 0.40
N ARG A 154 16.88 -18.23 0.79
CA ARG A 154 16.94 -17.76 2.17
C ARG A 154 16.27 -16.40 2.26
N ILE A 155 15.53 -16.21 3.34
CA ILE A 155 14.85 -14.96 3.67
C ILE A 155 15.63 -14.32 4.82
N LEU A 156 16.02 -13.08 4.63
CA LEU A 156 16.75 -12.30 5.62
C LEU A 156 15.77 -11.64 6.60
N PRO A 157 16.19 -11.44 7.86
CA PRO A 157 15.42 -10.64 8.78
C PRO A 157 15.32 -9.21 8.24
N GLY A 158 14.11 -8.66 8.21
CA GLY A 158 13.88 -7.27 7.82
C GLY A 158 14.23 -6.29 8.94
N VAL A 159 13.31 -5.37 9.23
CA VAL A 159 13.44 -4.49 10.40
C VAL A 159 13.41 -5.32 11.70
N ASN A 160 14.44 -5.20 12.55
CA ASN A 160 14.50 -5.89 13.84
C ASN A 160 13.92 -5.10 15.01
N GLY A 161 13.75 -3.79 14.85
CA GLY A 161 13.15 -2.93 15.87
C GLY A 161 12.43 -1.74 15.23
N PHE A 162 11.16 -1.57 15.58
CA PHE A 162 10.37 -0.41 15.18
C PHE A 162 10.31 0.62 16.32
N PRO A 163 10.18 1.92 16.02
CA PRO A 163 9.99 2.93 17.05
C PRO A 163 8.56 2.89 17.61
N SER A 164 8.42 3.19 18.91
CA SER A 164 7.12 3.16 19.60
C SER A 164 6.16 4.29 19.22
N SER A 165 6.65 5.29 18.49
CA SER A 165 5.86 6.37 17.90
C SER A 165 5.14 5.98 16.60
N LEU A 166 5.40 4.79 16.06
CA LEU A 166 4.83 4.37 14.79
C LEU A 166 3.30 4.18 14.89
N LEU A 167 2.58 4.90 14.03
CA LEU A 167 1.11 4.88 13.93
C LEU A 167 0.64 4.17 12.67
N ARG A 168 1.41 4.22 11.58
CA ARG A 168 1.04 3.63 10.28
C ARG A 168 2.20 2.84 9.70
N LEU A 169 1.95 1.57 9.39
CA LEU A 169 2.96 0.65 8.87
C LEU A 169 2.46 -0.04 7.59
N GLU A 170 3.27 0.01 6.54
CA GLU A 170 3.11 -0.80 5.34
C GLU A 170 4.38 -1.61 5.08
N ILE A 171 4.24 -2.93 4.99
CA ILE A 171 5.32 -3.84 4.60
C ILE A 171 4.93 -4.45 3.26
N LEU A 172 5.75 -4.20 2.23
CA LEU A 172 5.51 -4.60 0.85
C LEU A 172 6.36 -5.81 0.45
N HIS A 173 5.81 -6.62 -0.43
CA HIS A 173 6.46 -7.72 -1.14
C HIS A 173 7.31 -8.68 -0.28
N PHE A 174 6.89 -8.94 0.96
CA PHE A 174 7.60 -9.89 1.82
C PHE A 174 7.37 -11.34 1.34
N HIS A 175 8.35 -12.21 1.61
CA HIS A 175 8.29 -13.65 1.31
C HIS A 175 8.18 -14.52 2.58
N GLY A 176 8.42 -13.94 3.75
CA GLY A 176 8.45 -14.63 5.05
C GLY A 176 7.08 -14.81 5.71
N SER A 177 7.11 -15.29 6.95
CA SER A 177 5.91 -15.49 7.79
C SER A 177 5.31 -14.16 8.24
N ILE A 178 3.98 -14.11 8.25
CA ILE A 178 3.21 -12.97 8.78
C ILE A 178 3.36 -12.90 10.30
N GLU A 179 3.38 -14.06 10.97
CA GLU A 179 3.56 -14.21 12.41
C GLU A 179 4.86 -13.56 12.88
N ASP A 180 5.97 -13.84 12.20
CA ASP A 180 7.28 -13.27 12.56
C ASP A 180 7.28 -11.75 12.46
N ILE A 181 6.65 -11.21 11.41
CA ILE A 181 6.50 -9.76 11.22
C ILE A 181 5.65 -9.19 12.37
N LEU A 182 4.50 -9.81 12.66
CA LEU A 182 3.57 -9.31 13.65
C LEU A 182 4.08 -9.42 15.08
N ALA A 183 4.86 -10.44 15.41
CA ALA A 183 5.51 -10.56 16.71
C ALA A 183 6.37 -9.33 17.02
N ARG A 184 7.13 -8.84 16.02
CA ARG A 184 7.95 -7.63 16.12
C ARG A 184 7.12 -6.35 16.17
N VAL A 185 6.04 -6.28 15.37
CA VAL A 185 5.15 -5.11 15.36
C VAL A 185 4.46 -4.95 16.72
N LYS A 186 3.91 -6.02 17.28
CA LYS A 186 3.21 -6.01 18.58
C LYS A 186 4.14 -5.60 19.73
N SER A 187 5.37 -6.08 19.74
CA SER A 187 6.32 -5.74 20.81
C SER A 187 6.80 -4.29 20.75
N SER A 188 6.77 -3.67 19.57
CA SER A 188 7.41 -2.37 19.34
C SER A 188 6.43 -1.21 19.13
N CYS A 189 5.22 -1.46 18.62
CA CYS A 189 4.30 -0.44 18.12
C CYS A 189 2.95 -0.46 18.87
N PRO A 190 2.90 -0.06 20.16
CA PRO A 190 1.68 -0.17 20.96
C PRO A 190 0.54 0.72 20.46
N LYS A 191 0.85 1.81 19.75
CA LYS A 191 -0.11 2.81 19.26
C LYS A 191 -0.45 2.67 17.78
N LEU A 192 -0.15 1.52 17.16
CA LEU A 192 -0.36 1.33 15.73
C LEU A 192 -1.86 1.43 15.37
N VAL A 193 -2.18 2.33 14.43
CA VAL A 193 -3.54 2.63 13.96
C VAL A 193 -3.81 2.03 12.58
N GLU A 194 -2.80 1.98 11.71
CA GLU A 194 -2.89 1.39 10.37
C GLU A 194 -1.80 0.33 10.17
N LEU A 195 -2.19 -0.85 9.70
CA LEU A 195 -1.29 -1.91 9.30
C LEU A 195 -1.65 -2.43 7.90
N ARG A 196 -0.66 -2.45 7.01
CA ARG A 196 -0.78 -3.01 5.68
C ARG A 196 0.30 -4.07 5.45
N LEU A 197 -0.13 -5.31 5.25
CA LEU A 197 0.74 -6.43 4.93
C LEU A 197 0.51 -6.83 3.48
N VAL A 198 1.53 -6.67 2.65
CA VAL A 198 1.47 -7.02 1.24
C VAL A 198 2.54 -8.06 0.96
N GLN A 199 2.15 -9.33 0.86
CA GLN A 199 3.03 -10.42 0.45
C GLN A 199 3.43 -10.26 -1.03
N CYS A 200 4.59 -10.80 -1.42
CA CYS A 200 4.86 -11.01 -2.83
C CYS A 200 3.79 -11.95 -3.42
N THR A 201 3.23 -11.64 -4.59
CA THR A 201 2.26 -12.48 -5.30
C THR A 201 2.64 -12.65 -6.77
N ILE A 202 2.09 -13.67 -7.43
CA ILE A 202 2.25 -13.83 -8.88
C ILE A 202 1.67 -12.65 -9.68
N PHE A 203 0.78 -11.85 -9.08
CA PHE A 203 0.17 -10.70 -9.76
C PHE A 203 1.05 -9.45 -9.70
N ASN A 204 1.67 -9.18 -8.54
CA ASN A 204 2.51 -7.99 -8.38
C ASN A 204 3.91 -8.19 -8.98
N ASN A 205 4.52 -9.36 -8.77
CA ASN A 205 5.90 -9.69 -9.17
C ASN A 205 5.99 -11.11 -9.77
N PRO A 206 5.38 -11.39 -10.94
CA PRO A 206 5.40 -12.72 -11.56
C PRO A 206 6.80 -13.23 -11.92
N ARG A 207 7.79 -12.34 -12.03
CA ARG A 207 9.19 -12.68 -12.32
C ARG A 207 10.05 -12.87 -11.08
N CYS A 208 9.48 -12.75 -9.87
CA CYS A 208 10.23 -12.99 -8.64
C CYS A 208 10.76 -14.43 -8.62
N MET A 209 12.03 -14.60 -8.25
CA MET A 209 12.67 -15.92 -8.20
C MET A 209 12.02 -16.87 -7.19
N TRP A 210 11.29 -16.35 -6.19
CA TRP A 210 10.49 -17.13 -5.24
C TRP A 210 9.53 -18.09 -5.95
N TRP A 211 8.89 -17.62 -7.02
CA TRP A 211 7.92 -18.41 -7.78
C TRP A 211 8.53 -19.53 -8.63
N ARG A 212 9.87 -19.61 -8.72
CA ARG A 212 10.54 -20.71 -9.43
C ARG A 212 10.53 -22.01 -8.63
N VAL A 213 10.44 -21.92 -7.31
CA VAL A 213 10.51 -23.07 -6.39
C VAL A 213 9.32 -23.17 -5.45
N ASN A 214 8.53 -22.10 -5.31
CA ASN A 214 7.36 -22.10 -4.44
C ASN A 214 6.06 -22.08 -5.25
N ASN A 215 5.34 -23.20 -5.21
CA ASN A 215 4.00 -23.35 -5.80
C ASN A 215 2.87 -23.16 -4.76
N ARG A 216 3.20 -22.81 -3.52
CA ARG A 216 2.18 -22.49 -2.53
C ARG A 216 1.67 -21.08 -2.80
N HIS A 217 0.35 -20.94 -2.80
CA HIS A 217 -0.33 -19.66 -2.96
C HIS A 217 -1.13 -19.35 -1.69
N PRO A 218 -0.47 -19.12 -0.54
CA PRO A 218 -1.15 -18.89 0.75
C PRO A 218 -2.02 -17.63 0.75
N TYR A 219 -1.81 -16.73 -0.22
CA TYR A 219 -2.63 -15.55 -0.45
C TYR A 219 -3.90 -15.82 -1.28
N LEU A 220 -4.11 -17.04 -1.81
CA LEU A 220 -5.32 -17.45 -2.53
C LEU A 220 -6.19 -18.32 -1.63
N ILE A 221 -7.10 -17.70 -0.88
CA ILE A 221 -7.89 -18.34 0.17
C ILE A 221 -9.11 -19.08 -0.41
N GLY A 222 -9.68 -18.55 -1.48
CA GLY A 222 -11.00 -18.98 -1.97
C GLY A 222 -12.15 -18.25 -1.28
N TYR A 223 -13.32 -18.27 -1.92
CA TYR A 223 -14.56 -17.66 -1.42
C TYR A 223 -15.46 -18.66 -0.68
N GLN A 224 -15.00 -19.90 -0.47
CA GLN A 224 -15.79 -20.94 0.19
C GLN A 224 -15.89 -20.66 1.69
N LEU A 225 -17.09 -20.84 2.25
CA LEU A 225 -17.44 -20.44 3.62
C LEU A 225 -16.43 -20.92 4.67
N GLY A 226 -16.10 -22.22 4.68
CA GLY A 226 -15.15 -22.79 5.65
C GLY A 226 -13.77 -22.13 5.57
N GLY A 227 -13.25 -21.96 4.35
CA GLY A 227 -11.95 -21.31 4.13
C GLY A 227 -11.94 -19.84 4.59
N VAL A 228 -13.02 -19.10 4.36
CA VAL A 228 -13.17 -17.70 4.81
C VAL A 228 -13.21 -17.62 6.34
N VAL A 229 -13.95 -18.52 7.01
CA VAL A 229 -14.06 -18.55 8.48
C VAL A 229 -12.71 -18.88 9.13
N ASP A 230 -12.03 -19.91 8.64
CA ASP A 230 -10.72 -20.33 9.15
C ASP A 230 -9.69 -19.22 8.95
N HIS A 231 -9.68 -18.63 7.75
CA HIS A 231 -8.79 -17.52 7.43
C HIS A 231 -9.04 -16.28 8.30
N ALA A 232 -10.30 -15.89 8.52
CA ALA A 232 -10.65 -14.82 9.46
C ALA A 232 -10.15 -15.11 10.88
N ALA A 233 -10.27 -16.35 11.35
CA ALA A 233 -9.80 -16.74 12.68
C ALA A 233 -8.27 -16.65 12.79
N THR A 234 -7.54 -17.10 11.76
CA THR A 234 -6.09 -16.95 11.67
C THR A 234 -5.66 -15.49 11.66
N LEU A 235 -6.29 -14.66 10.82
CA LEU A 235 -5.98 -13.22 10.76
C LEU A 235 -6.34 -12.49 12.06
N ALA A 236 -7.41 -12.89 12.74
CA ALA A 236 -7.75 -12.33 14.04
C ALA A 236 -6.66 -12.60 15.08
N SER A 237 -6.15 -13.84 15.15
CA SER A 237 -5.08 -14.21 16.10
C SER A 237 -3.79 -13.43 15.81
N TYR A 238 -3.51 -13.21 14.53
CA TYR A 238 -2.40 -12.38 14.05
C TYR A 238 -2.50 -10.94 14.54
N ILE A 239 -3.67 -10.30 14.52
CA ILE A 239 -3.79 -8.89 14.94
C ILE A 239 -4.11 -8.71 16.43
N THR A 240 -4.47 -9.77 17.16
CA THR A 240 -4.64 -9.74 18.63
C THR A 240 -3.41 -9.14 19.31
N GLY A 241 -3.61 -8.14 20.17
CA GLY A 241 -2.52 -7.40 20.83
C GLY A 241 -2.15 -6.08 20.16
N LEU A 242 -2.91 -5.64 19.15
CA LEU A 242 -2.82 -4.30 18.55
C LEU A 242 -4.08 -3.48 18.90
N PRO A 243 -4.25 -3.04 20.16
CA PRO A 243 -5.52 -2.53 20.67
C PRO A 243 -6.04 -1.28 19.92
N HIS A 244 -5.15 -0.49 19.31
CA HIS A 244 -5.48 0.72 18.58
C HIS A 244 -5.60 0.53 17.06
N LEU A 245 -5.52 -0.70 16.54
CA LEU A 245 -5.55 -0.95 15.10
C LEU A 245 -6.96 -0.67 14.53
N GLU A 246 -7.07 0.42 13.76
CA GLU A 246 -8.31 0.85 13.12
C GLU A 246 -8.40 0.43 11.66
N HIS A 247 -7.26 0.37 10.97
CA HIS A 247 -7.20 0.11 9.53
C HIS A 247 -6.28 -1.08 9.25
N PHE A 248 -6.86 -2.18 8.77
CA PHE A 248 -6.10 -3.38 8.42
C PHE A 248 -6.19 -3.68 6.93
N HIS A 249 -5.05 -3.92 6.31
CA HIS A 249 -4.95 -4.40 4.94
C HIS A 249 -4.10 -5.64 4.86
N ILE A 250 -4.59 -6.63 4.13
CA ILE A 250 -3.82 -7.78 3.72
C ILE A 250 -4.07 -8.07 2.25
N ASN A 251 -3.04 -8.38 1.47
CA ASN A 251 -3.20 -8.63 0.04
C ASN A 251 -3.55 -10.10 -0.28
N HIS A 252 -4.37 -10.71 0.57
CA HIS A 252 -4.97 -12.01 0.29
C HIS A 252 -6.20 -11.82 -0.59
N TYR A 253 -6.49 -12.83 -1.41
CA TYR A 253 -7.58 -12.85 -2.37
C TYR A 253 -8.55 -13.94 -1.96
N LEU A 254 -9.83 -13.59 -1.87
CA LEU A 254 -10.90 -14.56 -1.60
C LEU A 254 -11.34 -15.23 -2.89
N VAL A 255 -10.35 -15.79 -3.59
CA VAL A 255 -10.48 -16.53 -4.82
C VAL A 255 -9.42 -17.62 -4.83
N GLY A 256 -9.85 -18.82 -5.24
CA GLY A 256 -8.98 -19.99 -5.26
C GLY A 256 -8.14 -20.06 -6.53
N LEU A 257 -7.14 -20.94 -6.50
CA LEU A 257 -6.27 -21.21 -7.64
C LEU A 257 -7.05 -21.63 -8.90
N ASP A 258 -8.16 -22.35 -8.76
CA ASP A 258 -9.04 -22.75 -9.88
C ASP A 258 -9.56 -21.57 -10.69
N SER A 259 -9.86 -20.45 -10.03
CA SER A 259 -10.35 -19.25 -10.72
C SER A 259 -9.22 -18.52 -11.45
N VAL A 260 -7.98 -18.61 -10.95
CA VAL A 260 -6.78 -18.16 -11.65
C VAL A 260 -6.60 -18.99 -12.93
N PHE A 261 -6.74 -20.31 -12.84
CA PHE A 261 -6.66 -21.19 -14.01
C PHE A 261 -7.81 -20.99 -14.99
N ARG A 262 -9.05 -20.87 -14.52
CA ARG A 262 -10.20 -20.56 -15.37
C ARG A 262 -10.00 -19.26 -16.17
N HIS A 263 -9.47 -18.22 -15.53
CA HIS A 263 -9.11 -16.98 -16.25
C HIS A 263 -8.06 -17.24 -17.35
N ARG A 264 -7.03 -18.02 -17.04
CA ARG A 264 -5.93 -18.33 -17.96
C ARG A 264 -6.37 -19.20 -19.15
N LEU A 265 -7.12 -20.25 -18.87
CA LEU A 265 -7.41 -21.31 -19.83
C LEU A 265 -8.71 -21.07 -20.59
N ASP A 266 -9.76 -20.62 -19.89
CA ASP A 266 -11.11 -20.54 -20.45
C ASP A 266 -11.47 -19.12 -20.90
N HIS A 267 -10.81 -18.09 -20.35
CA HIS A 267 -11.09 -16.68 -20.64
C HIS A 267 -10.07 -16.05 -21.60
N LYS A 268 -9.34 -16.86 -22.39
CA LYS A 268 -8.29 -16.44 -23.35
C LYS A 268 -8.71 -15.31 -24.29
N ARG A 269 -9.95 -15.31 -24.77
CA ARG A 269 -10.50 -14.25 -25.64
C ARG A 269 -10.55 -12.85 -25.00
N HIS A 270 -10.40 -12.77 -23.67
CA HIS A 270 -10.38 -11.52 -22.91
C HIS A 270 -8.96 -11.11 -22.49
N HIS A 271 -7.93 -11.83 -22.96
CA HIS A 271 -6.54 -11.45 -22.72
C HIS A 271 -6.17 -10.24 -23.60
N PRO A 272 -5.22 -9.39 -23.18
CA PRO A 272 -4.73 -8.30 -24.03
C PRO A 272 -4.18 -8.81 -25.36
N HIS A 273 -4.36 -8.03 -26.43
CA HIS A 273 -3.91 -8.40 -27.77
C HIS A 273 -2.39 -8.68 -27.77
N GLY A 274 -1.99 -9.78 -28.44
CA GLY A 274 -0.59 -10.21 -28.49
C GLY A 274 -0.10 -10.98 -27.26
N HIS A 275 -0.91 -11.10 -26.19
CA HIS A 275 -0.58 -11.99 -25.07
C HIS A 275 -0.63 -13.45 -25.53
N ARG A 276 0.47 -14.19 -25.31
CA ARG A 276 0.56 -15.63 -25.61
C ARG A 276 0.76 -16.38 -24.30
N ASP A 277 -0.34 -16.79 -23.64
CA ASP A 277 -0.23 -17.83 -22.60
C ASP A 277 0.09 -19.14 -23.31
N ARG A 278 1.33 -19.63 -23.14
CA ARG A 278 1.84 -20.84 -23.80
C ARG A 278 1.34 -22.14 -23.16
N THR A 279 0.40 -22.06 -22.21
CA THR A 279 -0.26 -23.24 -21.62
C THR A 279 -1.21 -23.87 -22.63
N ASP A 280 -0.88 -25.09 -23.04
CA ASP A 280 -1.65 -25.92 -23.96
C ASP A 280 -2.89 -26.52 -23.26
N PRO A 281 -4.12 -26.26 -23.74
CA PRO A 281 -5.33 -26.83 -23.18
C PRO A 281 -5.62 -28.28 -23.62
N SER A 282 -4.80 -28.91 -24.49
CA SER A 282 -5.09 -30.26 -25.00
C SER A 282 -4.84 -31.40 -24.01
N ASP A 283 -4.12 -31.17 -22.92
CA ASP A 283 -3.82 -32.19 -21.90
C ASP A 283 -4.85 -32.15 -20.75
N ARG A 284 -6.10 -32.48 -21.08
CA ARG A 284 -7.24 -32.52 -20.13
C ARG A 284 -7.29 -33.79 -19.27
N THR A 285 -6.43 -34.76 -19.56
CA THR A 285 -6.40 -36.10 -18.95
C THR A 285 -5.52 -36.20 -17.71
N THR A 286 -4.65 -35.22 -17.46
CA THR A 286 -3.95 -35.09 -16.18
C THR A 286 -4.64 -34.00 -15.36
N THR A 287 -4.88 -34.26 -14.07
CA THR A 287 -5.68 -33.42 -13.15
C THR A 287 -5.09 -32.04 -12.86
N HIS A 288 -4.06 -31.61 -13.60
CA HIS A 288 -3.40 -30.32 -13.52
C HIS A 288 -2.91 -29.92 -14.92
N GLY A 289 -3.72 -29.13 -15.66
CA GLY A 289 -3.41 -28.67 -17.03
C GLY A 289 -2.24 -27.70 -17.16
N THR A 290 -1.06 -28.08 -16.68
CA THR A 290 0.05 -27.17 -16.38
C THR A 290 1.41 -27.85 -16.39
N THR A 291 1.81 -28.42 -17.51
CA THR A 291 3.21 -28.77 -17.74
C THR A 291 3.56 -28.44 -19.17
N THR A 292 4.45 -27.49 -19.39
CA THR A 292 5.33 -27.41 -20.57
C THR A 292 6.19 -26.17 -20.43
N HIS A 293 6.95 -26.13 -19.33
CA HIS A 293 8.27 -25.57 -19.48
C HIS A 293 9.01 -26.50 -20.48
N ASN A 294 9.20 -26.05 -21.73
CA ASN A 294 10.06 -26.76 -22.67
C ASN A 294 11.43 -26.92 -21.99
N LEU A 295 11.89 -28.16 -21.80
CA LEU A 295 13.14 -28.45 -21.08
C LEU A 295 14.34 -27.73 -21.72
N LEU A 296 14.37 -27.56 -23.04
CA LEU A 296 15.39 -26.78 -23.75
C LEU A 296 15.29 -25.28 -23.42
N HIS A 297 14.07 -24.76 -23.27
CA HIS A 297 13.85 -23.38 -22.85
C HIS A 297 14.24 -23.14 -21.39
N LEU A 298 14.02 -24.13 -20.51
CA LEU A 298 14.48 -24.09 -19.12
C LEU A 298 15.99 -24.12 -19.02
N ALA A 299 16.64 -25.01 -19.79
CA ALA A 299 18.08 -25.09 -19.85
C ALA A 299 18.69 -23.75 -20.32
N ALA A 300 18.07 -23.07 -21.28
CA ALA A 300 18.48 -21.75 -21.75
C ALA A 300 18.20 -20.60 -20.75
N GLN A 301 17.29 -20.79 -19.80
CA GLN A 301 16.96 -19.81 -18.75
C GLN A 301 17.64 -20.10 -17.41
N ALA A 302 18.35 -21.23 -17.32
CA ALA A 302 19.14 -21.58 -16.16
C ALA A 302 20.30 -20.58 -16.04
N SER A 303 20.34 -19.90 -14.91
CA SER A 303 21.45 -19.05 -14.50
C SER A 303 21.87 -19.55 -13.12
N ASP A 304 23.18 -19.66 -12.91
CA ASP A 304 23.78 -20.10 -11.64
C ASP A 304 23.33 -19.26 -10.44
N ASP A 305 22.81 -18.06 -10.68
CA ASP A 305 22.39 -17.08 -9.68
C ASP A 305 20.92 -17.23 -9.26
N THR A 306 20.20 -18.20 -9.84
CA THR A 306 18.77 -18.39 -9.60
C THR A 306 18.43 -19.85 -9.39
N PRO A 307 17.40 -20.16 -8.58
CA PRO A 307 16.93 -21.53 -8.47
C PRO A 307 16.52 -22.09 -9.84
N ALA A 308 16.79 -23.38 -10.04
CA ALA A 308 16.24 -24.13 -11.15
C ALA A 308 14.72 -24.08 -11.10
N ILE A 309 14.10 -23.88 -12.25
CA ILE A 309 12.64 -23.88 -12.38
C ILE A 309 12.17 -25.34 -12.33
N ASP A 310 11.29 -25.65 -11.40
CA ASP A 310 10.63 -26.95 -11.38
C ASP A 310 9.64 -27.05 -12.55
N HIS A 311 9.94 -27.91 -13.51
CA HIS A 311 9.13 -28.12 -14.71
C HIS A 311 7.73 -28.68 -14.41
N ARG A 312 7.51 -29.22 -13.20
CA ARG A 312 6.21 -29.74 -12.73
C ARG A 312 5.32 -28.64 -12.16
N ILE A 313 5.88 -27.46 -11.87
CA ILE A 313 5.12 -26.33 -11.33
C ILE A 313 4.51 -25.53 -12.48
N PRO A 314 3.22 -25.15 -12.39
CA PRO A 314 2.60 -24.22 -13.32
C PRO A 314 3.43 -22.95 -13.49
N ARG A 315 3.80 -22.62 -14.73
CA ARG A 315 4.48 -21.35 -15.02
C ARG A 315 3.62 -20.17 -14.52
N PRO A 316 4.18 -19.24 -13.71
CA PRO A 316 3.50 -17.99 -13.37
C PRO A 316 3.16 -17.23 -14.65
N ALA A 317 1.90 -16.78 -14.77
CA ALA A 317 1.48 -16.01 -15.93
C ALA A 317 2.22 -14.67 -16.01
N GLU A 318 2.38 -14.15 -17.23
CA GLU A 318 3.02 -12.86 -17.43
C GLU A 318 2.18 -11.72 -16.84
N LYS A 319 2.84 -10.65 -16.38
CA LYS A 319 2.15 -9.49 -15.78
C LYS A 319 1.10 -8.89 -16.74
N ALA A 320 1.37 -8.93 -18.04
CA ALA A 320 0.48 -8.44 -19.08
C ALA A 320 -0.89 -9.14 -19.05
N LEU A 321 -0.95 -10.43 -18.70
CA LEU A 321 -2.22 -11.15 -18.61
C LEU A 321 -3.19 -10.46 -17.64
N TRP A 322 -2.66 -9.99 -16.52
CA TRP A 322 -3.43 -9.43 -15.42
C TRP A 322 -3.76 -7.96 -15.59
N ALA A 323 -3.19 -7.31 -16.62
CA ALA A 323 -3.31 -5.87 -16.82
C ALA A 323 -4.76 -5.46 -17.11
N ALA A 324 -5.48 -6.23 -17.94
CA ALA A 324 -6.85 -5.90 -18.31
C ALA A 324 -7.89 -6.53 -17.36
N LEU A 325 -8.99 -5.79 -17.17
CA LEU A 325 -10.19 -6.32 -16.54
C LEU A 325 -10.82 -7.40 -17.42
N CYS A 326 -11.27 -8.50 -16.80
CA CYS A 326 -11.94 -9.60 -17.51
C CYS A 326 -13.44 -9.56 -17.22
N PRO A 327 -14.30 -9.20 -18.20
CA PRO A 327 -15.75 -9.11 -17.97
C PRO A 327 -16.39 -10.44 -17.57
N ARG A 328 -15.79 -11.57 -17.98
CA ARG A 328 -16.28 -12.90 -17.63
C ARG A 328 -15.92 -13.26 -16.18
N CYS A 329 -14.70 -12.99 -15.72
CA CYS A 329 -14.35 -13.13 -14.30
C CYS A 329 -15.23 -12.23 -13.43
N LYS A 330 -15.53 -11.00 -13.88
CA LYS A 330 -16.44 -10.12 -13.15
C LYS A 330 -17.81 -10.78 -12.97
N ARG A 331 -18.45 -11.21 -14.07
CA ARG A 331 -19.75 -11.89 -14.00
C ARG A 331 -19.78 -13.15 -13.14
N GLU A 332 -18.72 -13.95 -13.17
CA GLU A 332 -18.67 -15.24 -12.47
C GLU A 332 -18.25 -15.13 -10.99
N LEU A 333 -17.49 -14.09 -10.63
CA LEU A 333 -16.79 -14.05 -9.34
C LEU A 333 -17.12 -12.80 -8.50
N GLU A 334 -17.76 -11.77 -9.05
CA GLU A 334 -18.03 -10.52 -8.32
C GLU A 334 -18.84 -10.76 -7.05
N GLU A 335 -20.02 -11.37 -7.16
CA GLU A 335 -20.86 -11.66 -6.02
C GLU A 335 -20.23 -12.66 -5.03
N PRO A 336 -19.66 -13.81 -5.45
CA PRO A 336 -18.97 -14.71 -4.52
C PRO A 336 -17.82 -14.06 -3.75
N ILE A 337 -16.98 -13.27 -4.43
CA ILE A 337 -15.87 -12.56 -3.79
C ILE A 337 -16.40 -11.50 -2.82
N GLU A 338 -17.40 -10.72 -3.23
CA GLU A 338 -18.00 -9.68 -2.37
C GLU A 338 -18.60 -10.26 -1.11
N ASN A 339 -19.37 -11.35 -1.22
CA ASN A 339 -19.95 -12.02 -0.08
C ASN A 339 -18.88 -12.57 0.87
N ALA A 340 -17.81 -13.16 0.33
CA ALA A 340 -16.68 -13.65 1.11
C ALA A 340 -15.93 -12.52 1.82
N GLU A 341 -15.60 -11.43 1.12
CA GLU A 341 -14.86 -10.30 1.70
C GLU A 341 -15.67 -9.62 2.80
N ARG A 342 -16.97 -9.47 2.55
CA ARG A 342 -17.92 -8.94 3.53
C ARG A 342 -17.97 -9.80 4.79
N LEU A 343 -18.15 -11.10 4.62
CA LEU A 343 -18.20 -12.05 5.74
C LEU A 343 -16.89 -12.01 6.54
N GLU A 344 -15.76 -12.04 5.85
CA GLU A 344 -14.44 -12.00 6.50
C GLU A 344 -14.24 -10.71 7.29
N ALA A 345 -14.61 -9.56 6.71
CA ALA A 345 -14.56 -8.27 7.38
C ALA A 345 -15.45 -8.26 8.63
N SER A 346 -16.65 -8.84 8.58
CA SER A 346 -17.52 -8.97 9.74
C SER A 346 -16.91 -9.85 10.84
N LEU A 347 -16.38 -11.02 10.48
CA LEU A 347 -15.76 -11.96 11.44
C LEU A 347 -14.54 -11.34 12.13
N LEU A 348 -13.68 -10.66 11.37
CA LEU A 348 -12.53 -9.94 11.89
C LEU A 348 -12.95 -8.81 12.84
N SER A 349 -13.93 -8.02 12.42
CA SER A 349 -14.41 -6.90 13.25
C SER A 349 -15.10 -7.37 14.53
N ALA A 350 -15.77 -8.52 14.52
CA ALA A 350 -16.35 -9.10 15.73
C ALA A 350 -15.27 -9.50 16.74
N LYS A 351 -14.11 -9.95 16.26
CA LYS A 351 -12.97 -10.35 17.11
C LYS A 351 -12.06 -9.19 17.51
N HIS A 352 -12.00 -8.10 16.74
CA HIS A 352 -11.09 -6.98 17.00
C HIS A 352 -11.81 -5.61 17.04
N GLN A 353 -11.99 -5.08 18.26
CA GLN A 353 -12.92 -3.99 18.53
C GLN A 353 -12.48 -2.58 18.09
N SER A 354 -11.24 -2.36 17.69
CA SER A 354 -10.82 -1.04 17.18
C SER A 354 -10.96 -0.91 15.66
N LEU A 355 -11.20 -2.02 14.93
CA LEU A 355 -11.25 -1.98 13.47
C LEU A 355 -12.42 -1.11 12.99
N LYS A 356 -12.08 -0.18 12.08
CA LYS A 356 -13.00 0.71 11.36
C LYS A 356 -13.03 0.40 9.87
N SER A 357 -11.91 -0.09 9.31
CA SER A 357 -11.86 -0.56 7.93
C SER A 357 -10.95 -1.78 7.76
N ILE A 358 -11.39 -2.69 6.91
CA ILE A 358 -10.63 -3.89 6.52
C ILE A 358 -10.53 -3.89 5.00
N SER A 359 -9.38 -4.26 4.45
CA SER A 359 -9.23 -4.35 3.00
C SER A 359 -8.40 -5.53 2.54
N PHE A 360 -8.82 -6.11 1.42
CA PHE A 360 -8.22 -7.29 0.79
C PHE A 360 -7.58 -6.90 -0.55
N ALA A 361 -6.86 -7.81 -1.20
CA ALA A 361 -6.50 -7.61 -2.61
C ALA A 361 -7.68 -7.97 -3.51
N SER A 362 -8.07 -7.03 -4.38
CA SER A 362 -9.18 -7.27 -5.30
C SER A 362 -8.71 -8.06 -6.50
N PHE A 363 -9.17 -9.31 -6.61
CA PHE A 363 -8.98 -10.08 -7.84
C PHE A 363 -9.72 -9.44 -9.00
N LEU A 364 -10.73 -8.60 -8.83
CA LEU A 364 -11.42 -7.98 -9.97
C LEU A 364 -10.86 -6.60 -10.34
N SER A 365 -9.75 -6.20 -9.74
CA SER A 365 -9.07 -4.93 -10.05
C SER A 365 -8.06 -5.03 -11.19
N GLU A 366 -7.74 -3.87 -11.76
CA GLU A 366 -6.67 -3.74 -12.74
C GLU A 366 -5.32 -4.21 -12.16
N GLY A 367 -4.62 -5.06 -12.90
CA GLY A 367 -3.39 -5.69 -12.43
C GLY A 367 -3.57 -6.62 -11.23
N ARG A 368 -4.81 -6.79 -10.72
CA ARG A 368 -5.13 -7.55 -9.51
C ARG A 368 -4.43 -7.00 -8.26
N THR A 369 -4.14 -5.70 -8.19
CA THR A 369 -3.34 -5.11 -7.08
C THR A 369 -4.00 -3.95 -6.34
N ALA A 370 -5.22 -3.56 -6.74
CA ALA A 370 -5.98 -2.56 -6.00
C ALA A 370 -6.63 -3.19 -4.75
N PRO A 371 -6.74 -2.45 -3.65
CA PRO A 371 -7.46 -2.93 -2.49
C PRO A 371 -8.96 -2.97 -2.75
N SER A 372 -9.64 -3.97 -2.19
CA SER A 372 -11.09 -3.96 -1.96
C SER A 372 -11.32 -3.58 -0.50
N GLU A 373 -11.96 -2.45 -0.23
CA GLU A 373 -12.10 -1.88 1.12
C GLU A 373 -13.52 -1.99 1.66
N TRP A 374 -13.63 -2.31 2.95
CA TRP A 374 -14.87 -2.46 3.69
C TRP A 374 -14.79 -1.66 4.98
N THR A 375 -15.66 -0.67 5.14
CA THR A 375 -15.88 0.01 6.42
C THR A 375 -16.77 -0.86 7.31
N VAL A 376 -16.44 -0.93 8.59
CA VAL A 376 -17.15 -1.75 9.57
C VAL A 376 -17.67 -0.87 10.72
N ALA A 377 -18.88 -1.17 11.18
CA ALA A 377 -19.48 -0.59 12.36
C ALA A 377 -20.13 -1.69 13.20
N ARG A 378 -20.24 -1.47 14.50
CA ARG A 378 -20.69 -2.49 15.45
C ARG A 378 -21.71 -1.91 16.40
N GLU A 379 -22.71 -2.72 16.72
CA GLU A 379 -23.77 -2.43 17.67
C GLU A 379 -23.86 -3.60 18.66
N TYR A 380 -23.75 -3.29 19.95
CA TYR A 380 -23.76 -4.28 21.03
C TYR A 380 -25.07 -4.18 21.79
N ASN A 381 -25.72 -5.33 22.00
CA ASN A 381 -26.91 -5.45 22.83
C ASN A 381 -26.78 -6.71 23.72
N GLY A 382 -26.12 -6.56 24.87
CA GLY A 382 -25.84 -7.69 25.78
C GLY A 382 -24.97 -8.75 25.10
N ASP A 383 -25.52 -9.96 24.96
CA ASP A 383 -24.89 -11.10 24.30
C ASP A 383 -25.13 -11.15 22.79
N HIS A 384 -25.72 -10.10 22.22
CA HIS A 384 -25.90 -9.93 20.79
C HIS A 384 -24.96 -8.84 20.24
N LEU A 385 -24.35 -9.13 19.10
CA LEU A 385 -23.53 -8.20 18.34
C LEU A 385 -24.01 -8.15 16.90
N VAL A 386 -24.27 -6.95 16.39
CA VAL A 386 -24.53 -6.73 14.97
C VAL A 386 -23.33 -6.03 14.36
N VAL A 387 -22.75 -6.62 13.31
CA VAL A 387 -21.67 -6.02 12.53
C VAL A 387 -22.19 -5.55 11.20
N TRP A 388 -22.13 -4.24 10.98
CA TRP A 388 -22.47 -3.59 9.73
C TRP A 388 -21.23 -3.45 8.85
N THR A 389 -21.35 -3.84 7.59
CA THR A 389 -20.29 -3.72 6.58
C THR A 389 -20.78 -2.89 5.40
N GLN A 390 -19.92 -2.03 4.89
CA GLN A 390 -20.23 -1.15 3.77
C GLN A 390 -18.98 -0.91 2.92
N ARG A 391 -19.12 -0.90 1.59
CA ARG A 391 -18.05 -0.44 0.70
C ARG A 391 -18.01 1.09 0.65
N PRO A 392 -16.84 1.74 0.81
CA PRO A 392 -16.71 3.17 0.66
C PRO A 392 -16.73 3.51 -0.84
N VAL A 393 -17.86 3.98 -1.34
CA VAL A 393 -17.97 4.53 -2.71
C VAL A 393 -18.28 6.01 -2.63
N VAL A 394 -17.54 6.81 -3.41
CA VAL A 394 -17.73 8.24 -3.53
C VAL A 394 -19.08 8.52 -4.21
N GLY A 395 -19.97 9.25 -3.52
CA GLY A 395 -21.16 9.84 -4.13
C GLY A 395 -22.46 9.04 -4.05
N ARG A 396 -22.51 7.85 -3.45
CA ARG A 396 -23.78 7.13 -3.14
C ARG A 396 -23.67 6.27 -1.87
N PRO A 397 -24.71 6.20 -1.02
CA PRO A 397 -24.80 5.18 0.01
C PRO A 397 -25.05 3.82 -0.67
N LEU A 398 -24.05 2.96 -0.68
CA LEU A 398 -24.23 1.54 -1.02
C LEU A 398 -25.06 0.83 0.05
N PRO A 399 -25.68 -0.32 -0.28
CA PRO A 399 -26.33 -1.17 0.72
C PRO A 399 -25.37 -1.46 1.87
N ARG A 400 -25.84 -1.20 3.09
CA ARG A 400 -25.22 -1.69 4.31
C ARG A 400 -25.68 -3.12 4.51
N TYR A 401 -24.73 -4.00 4.79
CA TYR A 401 -25.02 -5.38 5.09
C TYR A 401 -24.76 -5.65 6.56
N ARG A 402 -25.55 -6.53 7.16
CA ARG A 402 -25.39 -6.93 8.56
C ARG A 402 -25.09 -8.41 8.68
N HIS A 403 -24.25 -8.74 9.63
CA HIS A 403 -24.09 -10.08 10.16
C HIS A 403 -24.35 -10.03 11.66
N GLU A 404 -25.13 -10.97 12.15
CA GLU A 404 -25.50 -11.05 13.56
C GLU A 404 -24.64 -12.09 14.27
N PHE A 405 -24.33 -11.84 15.52
CA PHE A 405 -23.46 -12.68 16.32
C PHE A 405 -24.05 -12.86 17.72
N GLU A 406 -23.87 -14.05 18.27
CA GLU A 406 -24.20 -14.39 19.65
C GLU A 406 -22.92 -14.66 20.43
N ARG A 407 -22.86 -14.18 21.67
CA ARG A 407 -21.76 -14.45 22.57
C ARG A 407 -21.88 -15.86 23.16
N ARG A 408 -20.89 -16.72 22.93
CA ARG A 408 -20.74 -18.01 23.60
C ARG A 408 -19.41 -18.04 24.36
N GLY A 409 -19.50 -17.83 25.67
CA GLY A 409 -18.33 -17.64 26.53
C GLY A 409 -17.55 -16.38 26.16
N THR A 410 -16.30 -16.54 25.73
CA THR A 410 -15.42 -15.43 25.31
C THR A 410 -15.45 -15.16 23.81
N GLN A 411 -16.25 -15.91 23.04
CA GLN A 411 -16.24 -15.85 21.58
C GLN A 411 -17.58 -15.34 21.03
N TRP A 412 -17.50 -14.58 19.93
CA TRP A 412 -18.65 -14.23 19.09
C TRP A 412 -18.83 -15.30 18.02
N ILE A 413 -20.03 -15.88 17.94
CA ILE A 413 -20.41 -16.91 16.99
C ILE A 413 -21.40 -16.28 16.00
N LEU A 414 -21.12 -16.45 14.70
CA LEU A 414 -21.98 -15.96 13.63
C LEU A 414 -23.34 -16.66 13.68
N LEU A 415 -24.42 -15.88 13.65
CA LEU A 415 -25.78 -16.33 13.47
C LEU A 415 -26.10 -16.29 11.96
N GLY A 416 -26.89 -17.27 11.50
CA GLY A 416 -27.15 -17.58 10.09
C GLY A 416 -27.55 -16.40 9.22
#